data_AF-I0V3E6-F1
#
_entry.id   AF-I0V3E6-F1
#
_cell.length_a   1.000
_cell.length_b   1.000
_cell.length_c   1.000
_cell.angle_alpha   90.00
_cell.angle_beta   90.00
_cell.angle_gamma   90.00
#
_symmetry.space_group_name_H-M   'P 1'
#
loop_
_entity.id
_entity.type
_entity.pdbx_description
1 polymer ?
#
loop_
_entity_poly.entity_id
_entity_poly.type
_entity_poly.pdbx_seq_one_letter_code
_entity_poly.pdbx_strand_id
1 'polypeptide(L)'
;MSVTAGWAMIDEDDSHEGMNTVLHTPEDVTAFVGKVAAADPYADSIRLAHVKRPLWDAEQGFTDHDVFAAIVAGFGSLSHQDRDHAKAYPVGVPESPGCEFDDEDFPAGSGLTLEQFTAALVEFPHTAKRPTNVWAV
;
A
#
# COMPACT_ATOMS: atom_id res chain seq x y z
N MET A 1 -6.43 15.46 2.97
CA MET A 1 -6.79 14.38 3.91
C MET A 1 -5.50 13.61 4.21
N SER A 2 -5.48 12.74 5.22
CA SER A 2 -4.29 11.97 5.60
C SER A 2 -4.62 10.49 5.70
N VAL A 3 -3.60 9.65 5.57
CA VAL A 3 -3.72 8.20 5.62
C VAL A 3 -2.78 7.68 6.70
N THR A 4 -3.24 6.71 7.49
CA THR A 4 -2.38 5.89 8.33
C THR A 4 -1.84 4.75 7.47
N ALA A 5 -0.51 4.63 7.41
CA ALA A 5 0.19 3.47 6.89
C ALA A 5 0.62 2.59 8.06
N GLY A 6 0.14 1.35 8.12
CA GLY A 6 0.51 0.36 9.14
C GLY A 6 1.09 -0.89 8.50
N TRP A 7 2.18 -1.41 9.05
CA TRP A 7 2.89 -2.61 8.57
C TRP A 7 3.63 -3.28 9.74
N ALA A 8 4.19 -4.47 9.52
CA ALA A 8 5.10 -5.11 10.45
C ALA A 8 6.54 -5.12 9.91
N MET A 9 7.51 -5.00 10.81
CA MET A 9 8.90 -5.36 10.54
C MET A 9 9.13 -6.78 11.03
N ILE A 10 9.72 -7.62 10.19
CA ILE A 10 10.02 -9.03 10.47
C ILE A 10 11.51 -9.14 10.77
N ASP A 11 11.86 -9.51 12.00
CA ASP A 11 13.25 -9.71 12.41
C ASP A 11 13.80 -11.07 11.93
N GLU A 12 15.11 -11.27 11.99
CA GLU A 12 15.76 -12.53 11.57
C GLU A 12 15.28 -13.77 12.35
N ASP A 13 14.69 -13.57 13.54
CA ASP A 13 14.12 -14.63 14.36
C ASP A 13 12.61 -14.86 14.12
N ASP A 14 12.06 -14.25 13.05
CA ASP A 14 10.66 -14.32 12.64
C ASP A 14 9.70 -13.63 13.63
N SER A 15 10.23 -12.82 14.55
CA SER A 15 9.41 -11.94 15.39
C SER A 15 8.93 -10.71 14.62
N HIS A 16 7.78 -10.17 15.02
CA HIS A 16 7.08 -9.10 14.30
C HIS A 16 6.96 -7.85 15.17
N GLU A 17 7.45 -6.71 14.69
CA GLU A 17 7.25 -5.39 15.30
C GLU A 17 6.24 -4.57 14.49
N GLY A 18 5.08 -4.28 15.10
CA GLY A 18 4.05 -3.45 14.48
C GLY A 18 4.45 -1.98 14.38
N MET A 19 4.48 -1.46 13.15
CA MET A 19 4.78 -0.08 12.81
C MET A 19 3.54 0.66 12.33
N ASN A 20 3.46 1.95 12.63
CA ASN A 20 2.51 2.85 11.98
C ASN A 20 3.09 4.26 11.79
N THR A 21 2.59 4.95 10.77
CA THR A 21 2.83 6.38 10.57
C THR A 21 1.63 7.04 9.91
N VAL A 22 1.48 8.34 10.10
CA VAL A 22 0.45 9.13 9.42
C VAL A 22 1.11 9.96 8.32
N LEU A 23 0.59 9.83 7.10
CA LEU A 23 1.07 10.53 5.91
C LEU A 23 0.15 11.72 5.62
N HIS A 24 0.69 12.94 5.77
CA HIS A 24 -0.05 14.19 5.57
C HIS A 24 0.36 14.91 4.30
N THR A 25 1.65 14.86 3.95
CA THR A 25 2.23 15.59 2.83
C THR A 25 2.97 14.68 1.85
N PRO A 26 3.25 15.15 0.63
CA PRO A 26 4.09 14.40 -0.31
C PRO A 26 5.49 14.07 0.24
N GLU A 27 6.05 14.94 1.08
CA GLU A 27 7.33 14.71 1.75
C GLU A 27 7.24 13.55 2.76
N ASP A 28 6.13 13.45 3.51
CA ASP A 28 5.89 12.30 4.40
C ASP A 28 5.84 10.99 3.60
N VAL A 29 5.14 11.00 2.46
CA VAL A 29 5.04 9.83 1.57
C VAL A 29 6.42 9.44 1.04
N THR A 30 7.21 10.41 0.59
CA THR A 30 8.58 10.16 0.08
C THR A 30 9.49 9.57 1.16
N ALA A 31 9.45 10.14 2.38
CA ALA A 31 10.23 9.64 3.51
C ALA A 31 9.78 8.23 3.92
N PHE A 32 8.47 7.98 3.91
CA PHE A 32 7.89 6.68 4.21
C PHE A 32 8.33 5.62 3.18
N VAL A 33 8.19 5.89 1.88
CA VAL A 33 8.62 4.98 0.81
C VAL A 33 10.12 4.68 0.93
N GLY A 34 10.95 5.69 1.20
CA GLY A 34 12.39 5.49 1.41
C GLY A 34 12.69 4.59 2.62
N LYS A 35 11.96 4.76 3.73
CA LYS A 35 12.11 3.92 4.94
C LYS A 35 11.75 2.47 4.66
N VAL A 36 10.60 2.22 4.02
CA VAL A 36 10.15 0.85 3.70
C VAL A 36 11.08 0.20 2.67
N ALA A 37 11.49 0.93 1.64
CA ALA A 37 12.41 0.41 0.63
C ALA A 37 13.77 0.01 1.23
N ALA A 38 14.26 0.76 2.22
CA ALA A 38 15.48 0.41 2.95
C ALA A 38 15.32 -0.78 3.91
N ALA A 39 14.08 -1.15 4.24
CA ALA A 39 13.74 -2.25 5.12
C ALA A 39 13.50 -3.58 4.38
N ASP A 40 13.34 -3.60 3.05
CA ASP A 40 13.23 -4.82 2.23
C ASP A 40 14.44 -5.77 2.49
N PRO A 41 14.24 -7.09 2.69
CA PRO A 41 12.98 -7.86 2.60
C PRO A 41 12.22 -8.02 3.92
N TYR A 42 12.55 -7.23 4.94
CA TYR A 42 12.02 -7.37 6.30
C TYR A 42 10.74 -6.57 6.56
N ALA A 43 10.19 -5.88 5.55
CA ALA A 43 8.95 -5.13 5.67
C ALA A 43 7.78 -5.95 5.11
N ASP A 44 6.76 -6.17 5.94
CA ASP A 44 5.50 -6.79 5.54
C ASP A 44 4.64 -5.84 4.69
N SER A 45 3.52 -6.35 4.18
CA SER A 45 2.48 -5.58 3.51
C SER A 45 1.98 -4.42 4.40
N ILE A 46 1.72 -3.30 3.73
CA ILE A 46 1.33 -2.04 4.33
C ILE A 46 -0.16 -1.84 4.09
N ARG A 47 -0.93 -1.78 5.16
CA ARG A 47 -2.33 -1.34 5.09
C ARG A 47 -2.42 0.18 5.10
N LEU A 48 -3.16 0.74 4.14
CA LEU A 48 -3.38 2.17 3.98
C LEU A 48 -4.83 2.54 4.31
N ALA A 49 -5.04 3.22 5.45
CA ALA A 49 -6.36 3.61 5.93
C ALA A 49 -6.52 5.13 6.04
N HIS A 50 -7.58 5.69 5.44
CA HIS A 50 -7.87 7.12 5.57
C HIS A 50 -8.23 7.50 7.00
N VAL A 51 -7.56 8.53 7.53
CA VAL A 51 -7.81 9.01 8.90
C VAL A 51 -9.21 9.65 8.98
N LYS A 52 -9.97 9.27 10.02
CA LYS A 52 -11.34 9.77 10.30
C LYS A 52 -12.36 9.49 9.18
N ARG A 53 -12.07 8.54 8.28
CA ARG A 53 -13.08 8.07 7.34
C ARG A 53 -14.10 7.21 8.08
N PRO A 54 -15.42 7.45 7.91
CA PRO A 54 -16.44 6.59 8.51
C PRO A 54 -16.30 5.15 8.02
N LEU A 55 -16.56 4.20 8.92
CA LEU A 55 -16.71 2.80 8.55
C LEU A 55 -17.99 2.63 7.73
N TRP A 56 -17.94 1.73 6.75
CA TRP A 56 -19.12 1.31 6.01
C TRP A 56 -20.02 0.42 6.88
N ASP A 57 -19.39 -0.50 7.62
CA ASP A 57 -20.04 -1.30 8.66
C ASP A 57 -19.27 -1.09 9.99
N ALA A 58 -19.85 -0.27 10.86
CA ALA A 58 -19.25 0.04 12.15
C ALA A 58 -19.31 -1.12 13.16
N GLU A 59 -20.26 -2.06 13.00
CA GLU A 59 -20.38 -3.23 13.89
C GLU A 59 -19.29 -4.27 13.56
N GLN A 60 -18.98 -4.43 12.27
CA GLN A 60 -17.96 -5.38 11.80
C GLN A 60 -16.57 -4.75 11.62
N GLY A 61 -16.45 -3.43 11.72
CA GLY A 61 -15.17 -2.73 11.57
C GLY A 61 -14.73 -2.53 10.12
N PHE A 62 -15.64 -2.66 9.14
CA PHE A 62 -15.29 -2.63 7.72
C PHE A 62 -15.24 -1.23 7.15
N THR A 63 -14.13 -0.92 6.47
CA THR A 63 -13.96 0.27 5.63
C THR A 63 -14.74 0.11 4.32
N ASP A 64 -15.00 1.23 3.65
CA ASP A 64 -15.66 1.25 2.34
C ASP A 64 -14.71 0.89 1.18
N HIS A 65 -13.40 0.84 1.46
CA HIS A 65 -12.36 0.36 0.56
C HIS A 65 -11.20 -0.23 1.38
N ASP A 66 -10.44 -1.14 0.78
CA ASP A 66 -9.16 -1.61 1.31
C ASP A 66 -8.05 -1.33 0.30
N VAL A 67 -6.92 -0.87 0.83
CA VAL A 67 -5.71 -0.61 0.04
C VAL A 67 -4.53 -1.19 0.79
N PHE A 68 -3.80 -2.08 0.10
CA PHE A 68 -2.54 -2.62 0.56
C PHE A 68 -1.42 -2.21 -0.37
N ALA A 69 -0.23 -2.11 0.19
CA ALA A 69 0.99 -1.75 -0.53
C ALA A 69 2.14 -2.64 -0.07
N ALA A 70 3.18 -2.79 -0.89
CA ALA A 70 4.42 -3.44 -0.48
C ALA A 70 5.59 -2.87 -1.28
N ILE A 71 6.81 -2.99 -0.77
CA ILE A 71 8.01 -2.73 -1.56
C ILE A 71 8.87 -4.00 -1.51
N VAL A 72 9.11 -4.60 -2.68
CA VAL A 72 9.89 -5.83 -2.81
C VAL A 72 10.84 -5.70 -4.00
N ALA A 73 12.12 -6.01 -3.78
CA ALA A 73 13.14 -6.00 -4.83
C ALA A 73 13.22 -4.67 -5.62
N GLY A 74 12.92 -3.55 -4.95
CA GLY A 74 12.92 -2.21 -5.54
C GLY A 74 11.66 -1.82 -6.33
N PHE A 75 10.60 -2.63 -6.28
CA PHE A 75 9.30 -2.33 -6.89
C PHE A 75 8.23 -2.07 -5.83
N GLY A 76 7.36 -1.09 -6.09
CA GLY A 76 6.22 -0.80 -5.23
C GLY A 76 4.95 -1.46 -5.75
N SER A 77 4.39 -2.40 -4.99
CA SER A 77 3.12 -3.07 -5.32
C SER A 77 1.95 -2.39 -4.60
N LEU A 78 0.78 -2.36 -5.24
CA LEU A 78 -0.42 -1.75 -4.69
C LEU A 78 -1.63 -2.63 -5.02
N SER A 79 -2.58 -2.76 -4.10
CA SER A 79 -3.88 -3.36 -4.35
C SER A 79 -4.97 -2.39 -3.92
N HIS A 80 -6.10 -2.44 -4.59
CA HIS A 80 -7.27 -1.65 -4.22
C HIS A 80 -8.53 -2.46 -4.46
N GLN A 81 -9.42 -2.46 -3.48
CA GLN A 81 -10.79 -2.95 -3.61
C GLN A 81 -11.74 -1.97 -2.92
N ASP A 82 -12.95 -1.84 -3.45
CA ASP A 82 -14.03 -1.11 -2.81
C ASP A 82 -15.36 -1.82 -3.05
N ARG A 83 -16.45 -1.23 -2.57
CA ARG A 83 -17.80 -1.78 -2.75
C ARG A 83 -18.18 -2.03 -4.20
N ASP A 84 -17.74 -1.17 -5.11
CA ASP A 84 -18.18 -1.13 -6.50
C ASP A 84 -17.18 -1.84 -7.44
N HIS A 85 -15.95 -2.06 -6.98
CA HIS A 85 -14.87 -2.65 -7.75
C HIS A 85 -14.21 -3.81 -7.00
N ALA A 86 -14.18 -4.97 -7.65
CA ALA A 86 -13.38 -6.11 -7.20
C ALA A 86 -11.90 -5.70 -7.06
N LYS A 87 -11.18 -6.46 -6.24
CA LYS A 87 -9.74 -6.31 -6.04
C LYS A 87 -9.01 -6.22 -7.37
N ALA A 88 -8.21 -5.17 -7.50
CA ALA A 88 -7.42 -4.90 -8.68
C ALA A 88 -5.96 -4.68 -8.29
N TYR A 89 -5.09 -4.85 -9.28
CA TYR A 89 -3.67 -4.53 -9.22
C TYR A 89 -3.28 -3.57 -10.37
N PRO A 90 -2.28 -2.70 -10.18
CA PRO A 90 -1.72 -1.89 -11.25
C PRO A 90 -1.22 -2.75 -12.42
N VAL A 91 -1.25 -2.18 -13.63
CA VAL A 91 -0.45 -2.71 -14.74
C VAL A 91 0.94 -2.11 -14.61
N GLY A 92 1.81 -2.86 -13.95
CA GLY A 92 3.15 -2.42 -13.58
C GLY A 92 4.21 -2.77 -14.62
N VAL A 93 5.43 -2.87 -14.11
CA VAL A 93 6.63 -3.22 -14.84
C VAL A 93 6.64 -4.75 -15.05
N PRO A 94 6.65 -5.27 -16.29
CA PRO A 94 6.50 -6.71 -16.55
C PRO A 94 7.51 -7.62 -15.84
N GLU A 95 8.71 -7.11 -15.58
CA GLU A 95 9.77 -7.82 -14.85
C GLU A 95 9.66 -7.77 -13.32
N SER A 96 8.72 -7.00 -12.76
CA SER A 96 8.54 -6.93 -11.31
C SER A 96 8.12 -8.31 -10.78
N PRO A 97 8.76 -8.84 -9.73
CA PRO A 97 8.37 -10.12 -9.13
C PRO A 97 6.98 -10.01 -8.49
N GLY A 98 6.31 -11.15 -8.34
CA GLY A 98 5.18 -11.25 -7.41
C GLY A 98 5.67 -11.43 -5.97
N CYS A 99 4.84 -11.09 -5.00
CA CYS A 99 5.10 -11.32 -3.59
C CYS A 99 3.81 -11.72 -2.85
N GLU A 100 3.98 -12.57 -1.84
CA GLU A 100 2.92 -13.15 -1.02
C GLU A 100 3.18 -12.78 0.43
N PHE A 101 2.14 -12.29 1.09
CA PHE A 101 2.08 -11.96 2.51
C PHE A 101 0.81 -12.61 3.08
N ASP A 102 0.75 -12.79 4.40
CA ASP A 102 -0.39 -13.46 5.05
C ASP A 102 -1.76 -12.83 4.71
N ASP A 103 -1.80 -11.51 4.54
CA ASP A 103 -3.01 -10.74 4.24
C ASP A 103 -3.17 -10.32 2.77
N GLU A 104 -2.12 -10.48 1.94
CA GLU A 104 -2.09 -9.90 0.59
C GLU A 104 -1.13 -10.60 -0.38
N ASP A 105 -1.61 -10.82 -1.61
CA ASP A 105 -0.85 -11.39 -2.71
C ASP A 105 -0.78 -10.40 -3.88
N PHE A 106 0.43 -10.02 -4.26
CA PHE A 106 0.68 -9.17 -5.41
C PHE A 106 1.19 -10.00 -6.59
N PRO A 107 0.48 -10.02 -7.74
CA PRO A 107 0.90 -10.82 -8.87
C PRO A 107 2.15 -10.26 -9.54
N ALA A 108 2.94 -11.15 -10.15
CA ALA A 108 4.06 -10.73 -10.99
C ALA A 108 3.61 -9.77 -12.10
N GLY A 109 4.46 -8.80 -12.41
CA GLY A 109 4.17 -7.74 -13.38
C GLY A 109 3.26 -6.60 -12.88
N SER A 110 2.80 -6.64 -11.62
CA SER A 110 1.98 -5.56 -11.02
C SER A 110 2.79 -4.49 -10.28
N GLY A 111 4.08 -4.74 -10.05
CA GLY A 111 4.96 -3.83 -9.34
C GLY A 111 5.29 -2.59 -10.16
N LEU A 112 5.20 -1.43 -9.53
CA LEU A 112 5.50 -0.12 -10.11
C LEU A 112 6.95 0.26 -9.85
N THR A 113 7.49 1.19 -10.64
CA THR A 113 8.72 1.87 -10.22
C THR A 113 8.45 2.63 -8.91
N LEU A 114 9.47 2.81 -8.05
CA LEU A 114 9.29 3.55 -6.80
C LEU A 114 8.79 4.99 -7.03
N GLU A 115 9.13 5.60 -8.17
CA GLU A 115 8.62 6.91 -8.55
C GLU A 115 7.10 6.88 -8.80
N GLN A 116 6.62 5.94 -9.62
CA GLN A 116 5.18 5.78 -9.91
C GLN A 116 4.40 5.39 -8.65
N PHE A 117 4.95 4.49 -7.86
CA PHE A 117 4.39 4.08 -6.57
C PHE A 117 4.25 5.26 -5.61
N THR A 118 5.32 6.05 -5.44
CA THR A 118 5.30 7.27 -4.62
C THR A 118 4.24 8.24 -5.12
N ALA A 119 4.16 8.49 -6.44
CA ALA A 119 3.15 9.37 -7.02
C ALA A 119 1.72 8.88 -6.74
N ALA A 120 1.46 7.56 -6.84
CA ALA A 120 0.16 6.98 -6.51
C ALA A 120 -0.19 7.14 -5.02
N LEU A 121 0.79 6.96 -4.12
CA LEU A 121 0.62 7.18 -2.69
C LEU A 121 0.51 8.66 -2.31
N VAL A 122 0.98 9.58 -3.15
CA VAL A 122 0.70 11.01 -2.99
C VAL A 122 -0.74 11.32 -3.42
N GLU A 123 -1.25 10.71 -4.50
CA GLU A 123 -2.63 10.92 -4.96
C GLU A 123 -3.66 10.37 -3.95
N PHE A 124 -3.43 9.16 -3.43
CA PHE A 124 -4.39 8.42 -2.64
C PHE A 124 -4.94 9.17 -1.41
N PRO A 125 -4.11 9.78 -0.54
CA PRO A 125 -4.57 10.57 0.60
C PRO A 125 -5.43 11.78 0.24
N HIS A 126 -5.39 12.26 -1.01
CA HIS A 126 -6.14 13.43 -1.45
C HIS A 126 -7.48 13.07 -2.07
N THR A 127 -7.54 11.99 -2.83
CA THR A 127 -8.74 11.63 -3.59
C THR A 127 -9.68 10.73 -2.80
N ALA A 128 -9.16 9.98 -1.83
CA ALA A 128 -9.91 8.99 -1.09
C ALA A 128 -10.60 7.95 -2.02
N LYS A 129 -10.02 7.77 -3.21
CA LYS A 129 -10.47 6.89 -4.28
C LYS A 129 -9.27 6.12 -4.78
N ARG A 130 -9.53 5.06 -5.54
CA ARG A 130 -8.50 4.38 -6.34
C ARG A 130 -7.65 5.43 -7.07
N PRO A 131 -6.30 5.42 -6.93
CA PRO A 131 -5.42 6.32 -7.69
C PRO A 131 -5.75 6.20 -9.19
N THR A 132 -5.47 7.20 -10.00
CA THR A 132 -5.85 7.15 -11.44
C THR A 132 -4.66 6.93 -12.35
N ASN A 133 -3.45 7.15 -11.84
CA ASN A 133 -2.21 7.14 -12.59
C ASN A 133 -1.63 5.75 -12.89
N VAL A 134 -2.10 4.69 -12.21
CA VAL A 134 -1.44 3.35 -12.23
C VAL A 134 -2.35 2.20 -12.63
N TRP A 135 -3.62 2.46 -12.97
CA TRP A 135 -4.60 1.42 -13.31
C TRP A 135 -4.89 1.46 -14.80
N ALA A 136 -4.97 0.29 -15.43
CA ALA A 136 -5.51 0.22 -16.79
C ALA A 136 -6.98 0.67 -16.79
N VAL A 137 -7.32 1.46 -17.80
CA VAL A 137 -8.67 2.02 -18.03
C VAL A 137 -9.63 0.93 -18.50
#